data_AF-A0A5E4SU26-F1
#
_entry.id   AF-A0A5E4SU26-F1
#
_cell.length_a   1.000
_cell.length_b   1.000
_cell.length_c   1.000
_cell.angle_alpha   90.00
_cell.angle_beta   90.00
_cell.angle_gamma   90.00
#
_symmetry.space_group_name_H-M   'P 1'
#
loop_
_entity.id
_entity.type
_entity.pdbx_description
1 polymer ?
#
loop_
_entity_poly.entity_id
_entity_poly.type
_entity_poly.pdbx_seq_one_letter_code
_entity_poly.pdbx_strand_id
1 'polypeptide(L)'
;MTRAEPTPCAAVGQWLDAPVRQVVVELALAGAHHGMYSQARVILQALPSLVTDRQTCQWLHAALLIALGDTRAARAHLAEIAEIGPAGHGGNPTADVLARWLDAMDTCQSIAPVALAAPKALPAASSASSSSRSRPPSS
;
A
#
# COMPACT_ATOMS: atom_id res chain seq x y z
N MET A 1 54.93 8.76 6.84
CA MET A 1 53.82 7.94 6.31
C MET A 1 52.54 8.71 6.55
N THR A 2 52.16 9.55 5.58
CA THR A 2 51.04 10.49 5.71
C THR A 2 49.76 9.75 5.36
N ARG A 3 48.85 9.66 6.34
CA ARG A 3 47.52 9.06 6.19
C ARG A 3 46.72 9.95 5.24
N ALA A 4 46.29 9.40 4.10
CA ALA A 4 45.36 10.08 3.21
C ALA A 4 44.00 10.16 3.93
N GLU A 5 43.60 11.38 4.27
CA GLU A 5 42.27 11.70 4.77
C GLU A 5 41.24 11.38 3.68
N PRO A 6 40.17 10.63 3.99
CA PRO A 6 39.10 10.37 3.04
C PRO A 6 38.32 11.66 2.75
N THR A 7 38.14 11.95 1.47
CA THR A 7 37.46 13.13 0.90
C THR A 7 36.06 13.32 1.50
N PRO A 8 35.69 14.50 2.05
CA PRO A 8 34.41 14.71 2.73
C PRO A 8 33.17 14.80 1.82
N CYS A 9 33.32 14.71 0.49
CA CYS A 9 32.19 14.88 -0.45
C CYS A 9 31.40 13.60 -0.75
N ALA A 10 31.93 12.41 -0.43
CA ALA A 10 31.17 11.16 -0.55
C ALA A 10 30.32 10.84 0.69
N ALA A 11 30.55 11.56 1.81
CA ALA A 11 29.96 11.26 3.12
C ALA A 11 28.53 11.78 3.31
N VAL A 12 28.04 12.68 2.44
CA VAL A 12 26.68 13.24 2.56
C VAL A 12 25.61 12.24 2.05
N GLY A 13 26.02 11.14 1.43
CA GLY A 13 25.13 10.18 0.75
C GLY A 13 24.70 8.94 1.56
N GLN A 14 25.15 8.75 2.80
CA GLN A 14 24.74 7.58 3.61
C GLN A 14 24.39 7.99 5.04
N TRP A 15 23.36 8.83 5.20
CA TRP A 15 22.83 9.20 6.52
C TRP A 15 22.21 8.00 7.26
N LEU A 16 21.90 6.91 6.55
CA LEU A 16 21.32 5.69 7.10
C LEU A 16 22.15 4.49 6.66
N ASP A 17 22.52 3.64 7.61
CA ASP A 17 23.19 2.36 7.35
C ASP A 17 22.31 1.43 6.50
N ALA A 18 22.93 0.52 5.74
CA ALA A 18 22.23 -0.46 4.91
C ALA A 18 21.07 -1.20 5.62
N PRO A 19 21.26 -1.76 6.85
CA PRO A 19 20.15 -2.39 7.57
C PRO A 19 19.02 -1.42 7.90
N VAL A 20 19.32 -0.16 8.22
CA VAL A 20 18.30 0.84 8.54
C VAL A 20 17.48 1.19 7.30
N ARG A 21 18.13 1.34 6.14
CA ARG A 21 17.41 1.59 4.87
C ARG A 21 16.49 0.42 4.50
N GLN A 22 16.93 -0.81 4.72
CA GLN A 22 16.10 -2.00 4.53
C GLN A 22 14.85 -1.96 5.42
N VAL A 23 15.02 -1.71 6.73
CA VAL A 23 13.89 -1.61 7.68
C VAL A 23 12.90 -0.51 7.27
N VAL A 24 13.37 0.62 6.76
CA VAL A 24 12.49 1.70 6.27
C VAL A 24 11.64 1.24 5.08
N VAL A 25 12.22 0.51 4.12
CA VAL A 25 11.48 -0.02 2.97
C VAL A 25 10.48 -1.11 3.40
N GLU A 26 10.89 -2.02 4.29
CA GLU A 26 10.00 -3.04 4.85
C GLU A 26 8.83 -2.42 5.61
N LEU A 27 9.10 -1.37 6.41
CA LEU A 27 8.07 -0.62 7.11
C LEU A 27 7.12 0.08 6.15
N ALA A 28 7.58 0.55 4.99
CA ALA A 28 6.70 1.14 3.98
C ALA A 28 5.77 0.10 3.35
N LEU A 29 6.28 -1.10 3.04
CA LEU A 29 5.49 -2.21 2.53
C LEU A 29 4.43 -2.65 3.55
N ALA A 30 4.85 -2.90 4.79
CA ALA A 30 3.93 -3.25 5.87
C ALA A 30 2.92 -2.13 6.12
N GLY A 31 3.39 -0.89 6.22
CA GLY A 31 2.57 0.30 6.46
C GLY A 31 1.50 0.50 5.38
N ALA A 32 1.83 0.30 4.10
CA ALA A 32 0.87 0.38 3.02
C ALA A 32 -0.30 -0.62 3.19
N HIS A 33 0.02 -1.86 3.61
CA HIS A 33 -1.00 -2.88 3.92
C HIS A 33 -1.82 -2.57 5.18
N HIS A 34 -1.27 -1.80 6.11
CA HIS A 34 -1.94 -1.40 7.34
C HIS A 34 -2.62 -0.01 7.27
N GLY A 35 -2.73 0.59 6.08
CA GLY A 35 -3.45 1.85 5.86
C GLY A 35 -2.61 3.12 6.08
N MET A 36 -1.30 3.00 6.28
CA MET A 36 -0.36 4.12 6.40
C MET A 36 0.05 4.68 5.04
N TYR A 37 -0.93 5.05 4.21
CA TYR A 37 -0.70 5.41 2.80
C TYR A 37 0.18 6.64 2.63
N SER A 38 0.03 7.66 3.48
CA SER A 38 0.82 8.89 3.38
C SER A 38 2.29 8.63 3.70
N GLN A 39 2.58 7.85 4.74
CA GLN A 39 3.93 7.48 5.13
C GLN A 39 4.59 6.60 4.07
N ALA A 40 3.87 5.59 3.57
CA ALA A 40 4.37 4.73 2.50
C ALA A 40 4.64 5.51 1.20
N ARG A 41 3.82 6.50 0.85
CA ARG A 41 4.07 7.37 -0.31
C ARG A 41 5.31 8.26 -0.15
N VAL A 42 5.57 8.76 1.06
CA VAL A 42 6.82 9.51 1.33
C VAL A 42 8.03 8.60 1.12
N ILE A 43 7.98 7.37 1.60
CA ILE A 43 9.09 6.41 1.42
C ILE A 43 9.23 5.99 -0.05
N LEU A 44 8.14 5.86 -0.80
CA LEU A 44 8.18 5.61 -2.25
C LEU A 44 9.01 6.67 -3.00
N GLN A 45 8.80 7.94 -2.67
CA GLN A 45 9.54 9.05 -3.28
C GLN A 45 11.02 9.05 -2.87
N ALA A 46 11.33 8.58 -1.67
CA ALA A 46 12.69 8.46 -1.17
C ALA A 46 13.42 7.18 -1.59
N LEU A 47 12.72 6.24 -2.23
CA LEU A 47 13.24 4.90 -2.55
C LEU A 47 14.57 4.89 -3.31
N PRO A 48 14.82 5.78 -4.31
CA PRO A 48 16.11 5.85 -5.01
C PRO A 48 17.30 6.20 -4.10
N SER A 49 17.05 6.87 -2.98
CA SER A 49 18.07 7.18 -1.97
C SER A 49 18.24 6.06 -0.94
N LEU A 50 17.24 5.18 -0.81
CA LEU A 50 17.25 4.05 0.14
C LEU A 50 17.90 2.80 -0.46
N VAL A 51 17.73 2.60 -1.76
CA VAL A 51 18.15 1.38 -2.48
C VAL A 51 19.17 1.74 -3.56
N THR A 52 20.42 1.36 -3.33
CA THR A 52 21.53 1.67 -4.24
C THR A 52 21.51 0.84 -5.52
N ASP A 53 20.99 -0.38 -5.46
CA ASP A 53 20.83 -1.22 -6.64
C ASP A 53 19.60 -0.79 -7.46
N ARG A 54 19.84 -0.33 -8.68
CA ARG A 54 18.80 0.23 -9.55
C ARG A 54 17.71 -0.78 -9.87
N GLN A 55 18.08 -2.03 -10.10
CA GLN A 55 17.12 -3.08 -10.45
C GLN A 55 16.22 -3.41 -9.25
N THR A 56 16.81 -3.59 -8.06
CA THR A 56 16.08 -3.78 -6.80
C THR A 56 15.18 -2.59 -6.50
N CYS A 57 15.64 -1.35 -6.74
CA CYS A 57 14.83 -0.16 -6.58
C CYS A 57 13.58 -0.18 -7.48
N GLN A 58 13.70 -0.60 -8.74
CA GLN A 58 12.57 -0.72 -9.66
C GLN A 58 11.55 -1.78 -9.20
N TRP A 59 12.03 -2.94 -8.74
CA TRP A 59 11.14 -3.98 -8.20
C TRP A 59 10.41 -3.54 -6.94
N LEU A 60 11.11 -2.86 -6.03
CA LEU A 60 10.52 -2.33 -4.80
C LEU A 60 9.54 -1.17 -5.10
N HIS A 61 9.81 -0.36 -6.13
CA HIS A 61 8.89 0.68 -6.56
C HIS A 61 7.56 0.07 -7.05
N ALA A 62 7.63 -0.95 -7.92
CA ALA A 62 6.44 -1.70 -8.34
C ALA A 62 5.71 -2.34 -7.14
N ALA A 63 6.44 -3.01 -6.25
CA ALA A 63 5.89 -3.63 -5.06
C ALA A 63 5.13 -2.64 -4.16
N LEU A 64 5.69 -1.45 -3.93
CA LEU A 64 5.03 -0.44 -3.10
C LEU A 64 3.78 0.13 -3.78
N LEU A 65 3.80 0.34 -5.10
CA LEU A 65 2.62 0.77 -5.84
C LEU A 65 1.48 -0.26 -5.72
N ILE A 66 1.81 -1.56 -5.79
CA ILE A 66 0.84 -2.64 -5.57
C ILE A 66 0.28 -2.57 -4.14
N ALA A 67 1.16 -2.45 -3.13
CA ALA A 67 0.77 -2.38 -1.73
C ALA A 67 -0.10 -1.14 -1.40
N LEU A 68 0.14 -0.02 -2.07
CA LEU A 68 -0.66 1.21 -1.98
C LEU A 68 -2.00 1.13 -2.73
N GLY A 69 -2.24 0.08 -3.52
CA GLY A 69 -3.42 -0.07 -4.36
C GLY A 69 -3.39 0.76 -5.65
N ASP A 70 -2.26 1.38 -5.99
CA ASP A 70 -2.07 2.13 -7.23
C ASP A 70 -1.79 1.17 -8.42
N THR A 71 -2.72 0.25 -8.68
CA THR A 71 -2.55 -0.90 -9.59
C THR A 71 -2.30 -0.48 -11.05
N ARG A 72 -2.88 0.65 -11.48
CA ARG A 72 -2.59 1.25 -12.80
C ARG A 72 -1.13 1.68 -12.93
N ALA A 73 -0.59 2.35 -11.91
CA ALA A 73 0.79 2.81 -11.93
C ALA A 73 1.76 1.63 -11.85
N ALA A 74 1.46 0.63 -11.03
CA ALA A 74 2.23 -0.61 -10.95
C ALA A 74 2.32 -1.32 -12.31
N ARG A 75 1.19 -1.45 -13.02
CA ARG A 75 1.14 -2.08 -14.35
C ARG A 75 1.99 -1.32 -15.37
N ALA A 76 1.86 0.01 -15.43
CA ALA A 76 2.64 0.84 -16.34
C ALA A 76 4.15 0.70 -16.06
N HIS A 77 4.53 0.70 -14.78
CA HIS A 77 5.93 0.57 -14.39
C HIS A 77 6.51 -0.81 -14.70
N LEU A 78 5.77 -1.89 -14.48
CA LEU A 78 6.22 -3.25 -14.84
C LEU A 78 6.41 -3.39 -16.36
N ALA A 79 5.53 -2.80 -17.17
CA ALA A 79 5.68 -2.78 -18.63
C ALA A 79 6.94 -2.02 -19.06
N GLU A 80 7.22 -0.86 -18.46
CA GLU A 80 8.42 -0.07 -18.72
C GLU A 80 9.71 -0.86 -18.39
N ILE A 81 9.74 -1.56 -17.25
CA ILE A 81 10.91 -2.38 -16.88
C ILE A 81 11.09 -3.56 -17.85
N ALA A 82 10.00 -4.15 -18.34
CA ALA A 82 10.04 -5.25 -19.31
C ALA A 82 10.54 -4.79 -20.70
N GLU A 83 10.21 -3.57 -21.13
CA GLU A 83 10.69 -3.00 -22.40
C GLU A 83 12.18 -2.64 -22.37
N ILE A 84 12.71 -2.25 -21.21
CA ILE A 84 14.12 -1.85 -21.02
C ILE A 84 15.02 -3.07 -20.76
N GLY A 85 14.44 -4.22 -20.38
CA GLY A 85 15.18 -5.45 -20.10
C GLY A 85 15.85 -6.07 -21.33
N PRO A 86 16.91 -6.89 -21.17
CA PRO A 86 17.52 -7.59 -22.29
C PRO A 86 16.45 -8.45 -22.97
N ALA A 87 16.28 -8.26 -24.28
CA ALA A 87 15.36 -9.01 -25.15
C ALA A 87 15.82 -10.48 -25.29
N GLY A 88 15.78 -11.21 -24.19
CA GLY A 88 16.07 -12.64 -24.10
C GLY A 88 14.81 -13.32 -23.60
N HIS A 89 14.37 -14.35 -24.32
CA HIS A 89 13.17 -15.16 -24.13
C HIS A 89 13.07 -15.91 -22.76
N GLY A 90 13.86 -15.53 -21.75
CA GLY A 90 13.70 -15.99 -20.37
C GLY A 90 13.02 -14.90 -19.54
N GLY A 91 11.73 -15.06 -19.26
CA GLY A 91 10.96 -14.16 -18.41
C GLY A 91 11.68 -13.85 -17.09
N ASN A 92 11.59 -12.61 -16.63
CA ASN A 92 12.17 -12.22 -15.35
C ASN A 92 11.25 -12.75 -14.22
N PRO A 93 11.73 -13.68 -13.36
CA PRO A 93 10.86 -14.30 -12.34
C PRO A 93 10.34 -13.29 -11.31
N THR A 94 11.07 -12.21 -11.05
CA THR A 94 10.62 -11.14 -10.16
C THR A 94 9.47 -10.36 -10.80
N ALA A 95 9.56 -10.05 -12.09
CA ALA A 95 8.46 -9.42 -12.82
C ALA A 95 7.20 -10.31 -12.81
N ASP A 96 7.36 -11.62 -13.02
CA ASP A 96 6.25 -12.59 -13.02
C ASP A 96 5.58 -12.72 -11.64
N VAL A 97 6.36 -12.67 -10.55
CA VAL A 97 5.81 -12.67 -9.19
C VAL A 97 5.02 -11.38 -8.92
N LEU A 98 5.58 -10.22 -9.28
CA LEU A 98 4.92 -8.92 -9.09
C LEU A 98 3.66 -8.79 -9.94
N ALA A 99 3.67 -9.28 -11.18
CA ALA A 99 2.51 -9.31 -12.06
C ALA A 99 1.38 -10.19 -11.49
N ARG A 100 1.71 -11.38 -10.96
CA ARG A 100 0.73 -12.24 -10.29
C ARG A 100 0.18 -11.62 -9.00
N TRP A 101 1.02 -10.95 -8.22
CA TRP A 101 0.56 -10.24 -7.04
C TRP A 101 -0.37 -9.08 -7.40
N LEU A 102 -0.04 -8.30 -8.43
CA LEU A 102 -0.90 -7.23 -8.95
C LEU A 102 -2.28 -7.76 -9.39
N ASP A 103 -2.31 -8.87 -10.13
CA ASP A 103 -3.55 -9.52 -10.55
C ASP A 103 -4.40 -10.00 -9.36
N ALA A 104 -3.75 -10.58 -8.34
CA ALA A 104 -4.41 -10.97 -7.10
C ALA A 104 -4.98 -9.76 -6.32
N MET A 105 -4.30 -8.61 -6.35
CA MET A 105 -4.79 -7.39 -5.70
C MET A 105 -5.99 -6.77 -6.44
N ASP A 106 -5.96 -6.75 -7.78
CA ASP A 106 -7.10 -6.29 -8.60
C ASP A 106 -8.35 -7.17 -8.39
N THR A 107 -8.17 -8.49 -8.30
CA THR A 107 -9.28 -9.42 -8.00
C THR A 107 -9.86 -9.19 -6.59
N CYS A 108 -9.03 -9.02 -5.56
CA CYS A 108 -9.50 -8.70 -4.20
C CYS A 108 -10.30 -7.39 -4.14
N GLN A 109 -9.88 -6.35 -4.86
CA GLN A 109 -10.56 -5.06 -4.91
C GLN A 109 -11.89 -5.14 -5.68
N SER A 110 -11.94 -5.95 -6.75
CA SER A 110 -13.16 -6.14 -7.53
C SER A 110 -14.23 -6.97 -6.80
N ILE A 111 -13.86 -7.79 -5.82
CA ILE A 111 -14.80 -8.62 -5.02
C ILE A 111 -15.39 -7.83 -3.84
N ALA A 112 -14.75 -6.73 -3.42
CA ALA A 112 -15.19 -5.92 -2.29
C ALA A 112 -16.56 -5.19 -2.41
N PRO A 113 -17.23 -4.98 -3.57
CA PRO A 113 -18.44 -4.16 -3.59
C PRO A 113 -19.74 -4.91 -3.21
N VAL A 114 -19.71 -6.19 -2.82
CA VAL A 114 -20.93 -6.97 -2.51
C VAL A 114 -21.20 -7.17 -1.01
N ALA A 115 -20.21 -7.01 -0.13
CA ALA A 115 -20.37 -7.31 1.30
C ALA A 115 -21.01 -6.18 2.14
N LEU A 116 -21.30 -5.01 1.55
CA LEU A 116 -21.86 -3.84 2.25
C LEU A 116 -23.32 -3.53 1.86
N ALA A 117 -24.03 -4.49 1.26
CA ALA A 117 -25.50 -4.45 1.23
C ALA A 117 -26.03 -4.59 2.67
N ALA A 118 -26.25 -3.43 3.29
CA ALA A 118 -26.75 -3.27 4.64
C ALA A 118 -27.92 -4.20 4.98
N PRO A 119 -27.99 -4.78 6.20
CA PRO A 119 -29.24 -5.33 6.68
C PRO A 119 -30.23 -4.16 6.81
N LYS A 120 -31.21 -4.17 5.89
CA LYS A 120 -32.38 -3.31 5.83
C LYS A 120 -32.90 -3.03 7.25
N ALA A 121 -32.85 -1.75 7.65
CA ALA A 121 -33.34 -1.27 8.93
C ALA A 121 -34.76 -1.81 9.21
N LEU A 122 -34.94 -2.41 10.39
CA LEU A 122 -36.26 -2.79 10.91
C LEU A 122 -37.09 -1.52 11.12
N PRO A 123 -38.38 -1.51 10.70
CA PRO A 123 -39.24 -0.35 10.92
C PRO A 123 -39.54 -0.19 12.41
N ALA A 124 -39.43 1.04 12.89
CA ALA A 124 -39.82 1.45 14.23
C ALA A 124 -41.30 1.12 14.47
N ALA A 125 -41.59 0.19 15.38
CA ALA A 125 -42.94 -0.02 15.89
C ALA A 125 -43.30 1.13 16.83
N SER A 126 -44.15 2.02 16.35
CA SER A 126 -44.85 3.02 17.15
C SER A 126 -45.83 2.31 18.07
N SER A 127 -45.53 2.27 19.36
CA SER A 127 -46.49 1.82 20.39
C SER A 127 -47.31 3.01 20.87
N ALA A 128 -48.38 3.33 20.13
CA ALA A 128 -49.45 4.19 20.60
C ALA A 128 -50.77 3.43 20.46
N SER A 129 -51.30 2.94 21.58
CA SER A 129 -52.73 2.63 21.68
C SER A 129 -53.18 2.63 23.14
N SER A 130 -53.84 3.74 23.44
CA SER A 130 -54.83 4.02 24.47
C SER A 130 -55.86 2.92 24.72
N SER A 131 -56.27 2.76 25.98
CA SER A 131 -57.64 2.47 26.45
C SER A 131 -57.63 2.44 27.98
N SER A 132 -58.61 2.85 28.78
CA SER A 132 -59.72 3.80 28.67
C SER A 132 -60.48 3.70 30.01
N ARG A 133 -60.79 4.85 30.62
CA ARG A 133 -61.89 5.11 31.58
C ARG A 133 -61.92 4.34 32.92
N SER A 134 -61.96 5.11 34.01
CA SER A 134 -63.06 5.08 34.99
C SER A 134 -63.14 6.43 35.74
N ARG A 135 -64.37 6.80 36.08
CA ARG A 135 -64.94 8.14 36.30
C ARG A 135 -64.96 8.53 37.82
N PRO A 136 -65.17 9.81 38.23
CA PRO A 136 -65.00 10.33 39.60
C PRO A 136 -66.36 10.29 40.38
N PRO A 137 -66.59 10.90 41.58
CA PRO A 137 -66.49 12.36 41.93
C PRO A 137 -65.99 12.71 43.37
N SER A 138 -65.32 13.85 43.58
CA SER A 138 -65.78 15.11 44.23
C SER A 138 -66.36 15.02 45.66
N SER A 139 -65.57 15.43 46.67
CA SER A 139 -65.79 16.60 47.57
C SER A 139 -64.56 16.82 48.44
#